data_AF-A0A935YHM9-F1
#
_entry.id   AF-A0A935YHM9-F1
#
_cell.length_a   1.000
_cell.length_b   1.000
_cell.length_c   1.000
_cell.angle_alpha   90.00
_cell.angle_beta   90.00
_cell.angle_gamma   90.00
#
_symmetry.space_group_name_H-M   'P 1'
#
loop_
_entity.id
_entity.type
_entity.pdbx_description
1 polymer ?
#
loop_
_entity_poly.entity_id
_entity_poly.type
_entity_poly.pdbx_seq_one_letter_code
_entity_poly.pdbx_strand_id
1 'polypeptide(L)'
;MTDNRARLEALGRERLNAVYQRDEWAARVAQIDAEILSLAEPGDTIDVGGEPAYIIATGAHRWDEKRAREVLPEALVQMLTVTETKLDRKLAQAKLPPDLYRQACVEGKPTIRAAK
;
A
#
# COMPACT_ATOMS: atom_id res chain seq x y z
N MET A 1 2.26 -49.11 -10.03
CA MET A 1 1.54 -48.15 -9.15
C MET A 1 2.39 -47.56 -8.04
N THR A 2 3.55 -48.14 -7.69
CA THR A 2 4.50 -47.63 -6.66
C THR A 2 5.28 -46.38 -7.08
N ASP A 3 5.51 -46.18 -8.38
CA ASP A 3 6.30 -45.07 -8.93
C ASP A 3 5.64 -43.69 -8.73
N ASN A 4 4.32 -43.62 -8.92
CA ASN A 4 3.57 -42.38 -8.76
C ASN A 4 3.61 -41.84 -7.33
N ARG A 5 3.63 -42.72 -6.31
CA ARG A 5 3.67 -42.30 -4.90
C ARG A 5 5.01 -41.67 -4.55
N ALA A 6 6.12 -42.30 -4.94
CA ALA A 6 7.46 -41.76 -4.72
C ALA A 6 7.66 -40.44 -5.49
N ARG A 7 7.18 -40.36 -6.73
CA ARG A 7 7.24 -39.12 -7.52
C ARG A 7 6.41 -37.99 -6.91
N LEU A 8 5.20 -38.28 -6.42
CA LEU A 8 4.37 -37.30 -5.71
C LEU A 8 5.05 -36.79 -4.44
N GLU A 9 5.69 -37.67 -3.67
CA GLU A 9 6.42 -37.27 -2.47
C GLU A 9 7.61 -36.37 -2.80
N ALA A 10 8.38 -36.70 -3.85
CA ALA A 10 9.49 -35.87 -4.33
C ALA A 10 9.01 -34.48 -4.76
N LEU A 11 7.95 -34.42 -5.57
CA LEU A 11 7.34 -33.14 -5.99
C LEU A 11 6.78 -32.34 -4.81
N GLY A 12 6.22 -33.01 -3.80
CA GLY A 12 5.76 -32.39 -2.56
C GLY A 12 6.90 -31.70 -1.80
N ARG A 13 8.06 -32.36 -1.69
CA ARG A 13 9.26 -31.80 -1.06
C ARG A 13 9.84 -30.63 -1.87
N GLU A 14 9.94 -30.78 -3.19
CA GLU A 14 10.40 -29.71 -4.09
C GLU A 14 9.51 -28.46 -3.96
N ARG A 15 8.18 -28.65 -3.97
CA ARG A 15 7.22 -27.55 -3.80
C ARG A 15 7.36 -26.88 -2.44
N LEU A 16 7.52 -27.65 -1.36
CA LEU A 16 7.68 -27.10 -0.01
C LEU A 16 8.95 -26.24 0.09
N ASN A 17 10.07 -26.74 -0.45
CA ASN A 17 11.33 -25.99 -0.50
C ASN A 17 11.19 -24.70 -1.32
N ALA A 18 10.52 -24.75 -2.46
CA ALA A 18 10.26 -23.57 -3.28
C ALA A 18 9.39 -22.53 -2.54
N VAL A 19 8.41 -22.96 -1.75
CA VAL A 19 7.61 -22.07 -0.91
C VAL A 19 8.47 -21.42 0.16
N TYR A 20 9.33 -22.16 0.85
CA TYR A 20 10.23 -21.58 1.85
C TYR A 20 11.19 -20.55 1.25
N GLN A 21 11.80 -20.86 0.10
CA GLN A 21 12.67 -19.91 -0.58
C GLN A 21 11.91 -18.65 -1.00
N ARG A 22 10.69 -18.80 -1.55
CA ARG A 22 9.85 -17.66 -1.90
C ARG A 22 9.58 -16.77 -0.68
N ASP A 23 9.23 -17.36 0.45
CA ASP A 23 8.90 -16.61 1.67
C ASP A 23 10.14 -15.90 2.24
N GLU A 24 11.32 -16.55 2.17
CA GLU A 24 12.61 -15.95 2.52
C GLU A 24 12.95 -14.75 1.61
N TRP A 25 12.82 -14.92 0.29
CA TRP A 25 13.04 -13.84 -0.67
C TRP A 25 12.05 -12.69 -0.47
N ALA A 26 10.78 -12.98 -0.20
CA ALA A 26 9.79 -11.97 0.09
C ALA A 26 10.14 -11.16 1.35
N ALA A 27 10.62 -11.81 2.41
CA ALA A 27 11.09 -11.12 3.61
C ALA A 27 12.31 -10.24 3.32
N ARG A 28 13.26 -10.74 2.52
CA ARG A 28 14.44 -9.97 2.12
C ARG A 28 14.10 -8.76 1.26
N VAL A 29 13.19 -8.89 0.31
CA VAL A 29 12.69 -7.78 -0.51
C VAL A 29 12.04 -6.72 0.40
N ALA A 30 11.22 -7.13 1.36
CA ALA A 30 10.59 -6.19 2.30
C ALA A 30 11.61 -5.41 3.15
N GLN A 31 12.73 -6.03 3.52
CA GLN A 31 13.83 -5.34 4.22
C GLN A 31 14.52 -4.32 3.32
N ILE A 32 14.84 -4.71 2.07
CA ILE A 32 15.44 -3.82 1.07
C ILE A 32 14.53 -2.63 0.79
N ASP A 33 13.23 -2.87 0.59
CA ASP A 33 12.25 -1.81 0.36
C ASP A 33 12.19 -0.84 1.54
N ALA A 34 12.26 -1.33 2.78
CA ALA A 34 12.28 -0.49 3.97
C ALA A 34 13.56 0.37 4.04
N GLU A 35 14.70 -0.19 3.66
CA GLU A 35 15.97 0.53 3.59
C GLU A 35 15.94 1.62 2.51
N ILE A 36 15.48 1.28 1.30
CA ILE A 36 15.28 2.25 0.22
C ILE A 36 14.39 3.42 0.68
N LEU A 37 13.25 3.12 1.29
CA LEU A 37 12.31 4.15 1.76
C LEU A 37 12.83 4.97 2.95
N SER A 38 13.92 4.54 3.60
CA SER A 38 14.61 5.34 4.62
C SER A 38 15.65 6.29 4.03
N LEU A 39 16.06 6.07 2.78
CA LEU A 39 17.11 6.83 2.09
C LEU A 39 16.56 7.79 1.02
N ALA A 40 15.34 7.55 0.54
CA ALA A 40 14.75 8.28 -0.58
C ALA A 40 13.44 8.98 -0.18
N GLU A 41 13.14 10.08 -0.86
CA GLU A 41 11.95 10.88 -0.68
C GLU A 41 10.90 10.61 -1.77
N PRO A 42 9.61 10.86 -1.51
CA PRO A 42 8.58 10.78 -2.54
C PRO A 42 8.90 11.70 -3.73
N GLY A 43 8.98 11.13 -4.92
CA GLY A 43 9.40 11.81 -6.15
C GLY A 43 10.74 11.33 -6.71
N ASP A 44 11.57 10.70 -5.88
CA ASP A 44 12.88 10.17 -6.30
C ASP A 44 12.75 9.01 -7.29
N THR A 45 13.77 8.87 -8.15
CA THR A 45 13.94 7.75 -9.09
C THR A 45 15.13 6.89 -8.70
N ILE A 46 15.00 5.58 -8.89
CA ILE A 46 16.08 4.60 -8.69
C ILE A 46 16.48 4.06 -10.06
N ASP A 47 17.73 4.33 -10.44
CA ASP A 47 18.28 3.89 -11.71
C ASP A 47 19.04 2.58 -11.54
N VAL A 48 18.78 1.61 -12.42
CA VAL A 48 19.47 0.31 -12.44
C VAL A 48 20.07 0.12 -13.83
N GLY A 49 21.39 0.07 -13.92
CA GLY A 49 22.09 -0.05 -15.20
C GLY A 49 22.02 1.21 -16.07
N GLY A 50 21.82 2.39 -15.46
CA GLY A 50 21.73 3.67 -16.17
C GLY A 50 20.33 4.03 -16.69
N GLU A 51 19.34 3.18 -16.43
CA GLU A 51 17.94 3.41 -16.79
C GLU A 51 17.07 3.51 -15.53
N PRO A 52 16.06 4.39 -15.49
CA PRO A 52 15.15 4.48 -14.36
C PRO A 52 14.34 3.19 -14.24
N ALA A 53 14.53 2.47 -13.14
CA ALA A 53 13.85 1.20 -12.88
C ALA A 53 12.66 1.38 -11.93
N TYR A 54 12.81 2.27 -10.94
CA TYR A 54 11.77 2.51 -9.93
C TYR A 54 11.57 3.99 -9.62
N ILE A 55 10.40 4.31 -9.06
CA ILE A 55 10.01 5.64 -8.57
C ILE A 55 9.48 5.47 -7.14
N ILE A 56 9.89 6.37 -6.24
CA ILE A 56 9.31 6.48 -4.90
C ILE A 56 8.01 7.27 -5.02
N ALA A 57 6.89 6.56 -5.02
CA ALA A 57 5.57 7.18 -5.11
C ALA A 57 5.10 7.65 -3.73
N THR A 58 4.43 8.81 -3.71
CA THR A 58 3.66 9.29 -2.56
C THR A 58 2.64 8.24 -2.13
N GLY A 59 2.40 8.17 -0.83
CA GLY A 59 1.45 7.23 -0.27
C GLY A 59 0.03 7.55 -0.71
N ALA A 60 -0.80 6.51 -0.88
CA ALA A 60 -2.20 6.74 -1.19
C ALA A 60 -2.89 7.52 -0.04
N HIS A 61 -3.61 8.58 -0.37
CA HIS A 61 -4.45 9.29 0.59
C HIS A 61 -5.57 8.37 1.10
N ARG A 62 -5.62 8.17 2.41
CA ARG A 62 -6.64 7.37 3.08
C ARG A 62 -7.55 8.27 3.89
N TRP A 63 -8.86 8.10 3.71
CA TRP A 63 -9.86 8.79 4.53
C TRP A 63 -9.65 8.45 6.01
N ASP A 64 -9.56 9.48 6.85
CA ASP A 64 -9.40 9.35 8.29
C ASP A 64 -10.47 10.20 8.98
N GLU A 65 -11.35 9.55 9.75
CA GLU A 65 -12.51 10.24 10.35
C GLU A 65 -12.10 11.27 11.40
N LYS A 66 -11.01 11.02 12.13
CA LYS A 66 -10.52 11.96 13.14
C LYS A 66 -10.00 13.22 12.46
N ARG A 67 -9.16 13.04 11.43
CA ARG A 67 -8.64 14.15 10.62
C ARG A 67 -9.76 14.91 9.92
N ALA A 68 -10.76 14.20 9.38
CA ALA A 68 -11.92 14.82 8.77
C ALA A 68 -12.67 15.73 9.75
N ARG A 69 -12.90 15.29 10.99
CA ARG A 69 -13.56 16.12 12.02
C ARG A 69 -12.71 17.32 12.47
N GLU A 70 -11.39 17.23 12.41
CA GLU A 70 -10.49 18.34 12.75
C GLU A 70 -10.44 19.43 11.66
N VAL A 71 -10.53 19.04 10.39
CA VAL A 71 -10.29 19.94 9.26
C VAL A 71 -11.58 20.41 8.58
N LEU A 72 -12.64 19.61 8.61
CA LEU A 72 -13.90 19.97 7.96
C LEU A 72 -14.70 20.94 8.83
N PRO A 73 -15.31 21.99 8.23
CA PRO A 73 -16.30 22.82 8.89
C PRO A 73 -17.44 21.99 9.48
N GLU A 74 -17.97 22.41 10.63
CA GLU A 74 -19.00 21.68 11.39
C GLU A 74 -20.24 21.36 10.55
N ALA A 75 -20.68 22.30 9.69
CA ALA A 75 -21.80 22.09 8.78
C ALA A 75 -21.58 20.92 7.80
N LEU A 76 -20.35 20.72 7.33
CA LEU A 76 -20.00 19.58 6.46
C LEU A 76 -19.88 18.29 7.26
N VAL A 77 -19.37 18.34 8.49
CA VAL A 77 -19.35 17.17 9.39
C VAL A 77 -20.77 16.66 9.64
N GLN A 78 -21.71 17.54 9.97
CA GLN A 78 -23.12 17.17 10.17
C GLN A 78 -23.74 16.56 8.91
N MET A 79 -23.51 17.17 7.74
CA MET A 79 -24.00 16.66 6.44
C MET A 79 -23.46 15.25 6.12
N LEU A 80 -22.22 14.97 6.50
CA LEU A 80 -21.54 13.71 6.21
C LEU A 80 -21.77 12.63 7.28
N THR A 81 -22.41 12.95 8.39
CA THR A 81 -22.62 12.02 9.51
C THR A 81 -23.72 11.01 9.18
N VAL A 82 -23.39 9.71 9.21
CA VAL A 82 -24.37 8.61 9.03
C VAL A 82 -24.95 8.16 10.38
N THR A 83 -24.09 8.09 11.37
CA THR A 83 -24.39 7.79 12.78
C THR A 83 -23.55 8.75 13.62
N GLU A 84 -23.95 9.09 14.85
CA GLU A 84 -23.25 10.10 15.69
C GLU A 84 -21.71 9.99 15.66
N THR A 85 -21.17 8.77 15.56
CA THR A 85 -19.73 8.50 15.52
C THR A 85 -19.08 8.41 14.15
N LYS A 86 -19.82 8.19 13.04
CA LYS A 86 -19.23 7.85 11.72
C LYS A 86 -19.61 8.81 10.60
N LEU A 87 -18.62 9.15 9.77
CA LEU A 87 -18.77 9.94 8.55
C LEU A 87 -18.84 9.02 7.32
N ASP A 88 -19.74 9.30 6.37
CA ASP A 88 -19.82 8.57 5.11
C ASP A 88 -18.69 9.01 4.17
N ARG A 89 -17.69 8.12 4.00
CA ARG A 89 -16.60 8.34 3.04
C ARG A 89 -17.09 8.54 1.61
N LYS A 90 -18.07 7.77 1.14
CA LYS A 90 -18.56 7.86 -0.25
C LYS A 90 -19.26 9.19 -0.46
N LEU A 91 -20.05 9.62 0.51
CA LEU A 91 -20.71 10.93 0.46
C LEU A 91 -19.68 12.06 0.53
N ALA A 92 -18.65 11.94 1.38
CA ALA A 92 -17.57 12.92 1.47
C ALA A 92 -16.83 13.05 0.13
N GLN A 93 -16.49 11.94 -0.51
CA GLN A 93 -15.84 11.93 -1.81
C GLN A 93 -16.72 12.55 -2.91
N ALA A 94 -18.04 12.40 -2.81
CA ALA A 94 -18.98 12.92 -3.80
C ALA A 94 -19.34 14.41 -3.58
N LYS A 95 -19.25 14.93 -2.36
CA LYS A 95 -19.75 16.26 -1.97
C LYS A 95 -18.66 17.27 -1.67
N LEU A 96 -17.48 16.82 -1.25
CA LEU A 96 -16.39 17.73 -0.94
C LEU A 96 -15.59 18.09 -2.21
N PRO A 97 -15.14 19.34 -2.35
CA PRO A 97 -14.13 19.68 -3.34
C PRO A 97 -12.88 18.79 -3.19
N PRO A 98 -12.19 18.43 -4.29
CA PRO A 98 -11.07 17.50 -4.25
C PRO A 98 -9.97 17.87 -3.25
N ASP A 99 -9.63 19.15 -3.14
CA ASP A 99 -8.60 19.61 -2.22
C ASP A 99 -9.03 19.48 -0.76
N LEU A 100 -10.28 19.80 -0.46
CA LEU A 100 -10.83 19.66 0.90
C LEU A 100 -10.96 18.18 1.30
N TYR A 101 -11.34 17.31 0.35
CA TYR A 101 -11.33 15.87 0.57
C TYR A 101 -9.92 15.33 0.86
N ARG A 102 -8.89 15.82 0.16
CA ARG A 102 -7.49 15.44 0.44
C ARG A 102 -7.03 15.87 1.83
N GLN A 103 -7.41 17.07 2.28
CA GLN A 103 -7.05 17.54 3.63
C GLN A 103 -7.69 16.70 4.76
N ALA A 104 -8.86 16.12 4.49
CA ALA A 104 -9.53 15.17 5.37
C ALA A 104 -8.93 13.74 5.30
N CYS A 105 -7.99 13.50 4.40
CA CYS A 105 -7.25 12.25 4.31
C CYS A 105 -5.89 12.35 4.99
N VAL A 106 -5.35 11.20 5.40
CA VAL A 106 -3.96 11.05 5.84
C VAL A 106 -3.16 10.44 4.68
N GLU A 107 -1.98 10.98 4.42
CA GLU A 107 -1.07 10.39 3.43
C GLU A 107 -0.55 9.05 3.93
N GLY A 108 -0.64 8.02 3.08
CA GLY A 108 -0.10 6.71 3.38
C GLY A 108 1.44 6.70 3.43
N LYS A 109 2.02 5.56 3.81
CA LYS A 109 3.47 5.37 3.66
C LYS A 109 3.85 5.43 2.17
N PRO A 110 5.00 6.02 1.83
CA PRO A 110 5.52 5.99 0.46
C PRO A 110 5.73 4.55 0.00
N THR A 111 5.70 4.35 -1.31
CA THR A 111 5.80 3.02 -1.93
C THR A 111 6.74 3.05 -3.13
N ILE A 112 7.49 1.96 -3.34
CA ILE A 112 8.33 1.79 -4.53
C ILE A 112 7.45 1.26 -5.66
N ARG A 113 7.51 1.91 -6.82
CA ARG A 113 6.78 1.49 -8.04
C ARG A 113 7.76 1.35 -9.19
N ALA A 114 7.49 0.43 -10.12
CA ALA A 114 8.24 0.38 -11.37
C ALA A 114 8.07 1.70 -12.15
N ALA A 115 9.19 2.22 -12.66
CA ALA A 115 9.18 3.28 -13.66
C ALA A 115 8.49 2.74 -14.92
N LYS A 116 7.65 3.56 -15.56
CA LYS A 116 6.94 3.20 -16.79
C LYS A 116 7.69 3.70 -18.00
#